data_AF-A0A938S8P5-F1
#
_entry.id   AF-A0A938S8P5-F1
#
_cell.length_a   1.000
_cell.length_b   1.000
_cell.length_c   1.000
_cell.angle_alpha   90.00
_cell.angle_beta   90.00
_cell.angle_gamma   90.00
#
_symmetry.space_group_name_H-M   'P 1'
#
loop_
_entity.id
_entity.type
_entity.pdbx_description
1 polymer ?
#
loop_
_entity_poly.entity_id
_entity_poly.type
_entity_poly.pdbx_seq_one_letter_code
_entity_poly.pdbx_strand_id
1 'polypeptide(L)'
;MRDFGFWICDFRLASEATSGGPVAKGSLNRSEWLLLAVTVAAAFAIALFKVNDFDIWFHLKGGEHIVQTRAIPWVDPFSYTATHPWVYHSWLSGVAFHLLYAAGGWVALLSYKAGVIALAGWTLLRTVRRAGVPMAVACPLLVFVLYAVRFRLDMRPHVHTALFLAVFVYVLERHRLLGSQISDFRFQTELSARGKGGLWTLPLVMAVWSNAHPGWVAGILLVVIYLLGYFGFWISDFGLGPALNGLSQEATRRSQSQIANRKSQIGALAGILVCCVAAVITNPYGIHALLLPFQHVQSDYYKLLTLEWRRMPFNPEFLSPGSHHFLYGSTLYWVMLGLVGLSVAATWRALTVTSALTLLVFGYLSVTARRHADLFGIAAFPIWCRHVTLALDKAKAWLPTLRPAGVNLGLALAILVLVGVKCS
;
A
#
# COMPACT_ATOMS: atom_id res chain seq x y z
N MET A 1 49.63 6.42 -0.29
CA MET A 1 48.91 7.42 0.53
C MET A 1 48.51 8.57 -0.38
N ARG A 2 47.25 9.02 -0.26
CA ARG A 2 46.55 10.06 -1.04
C ARG A 2 46.09 9.62 -2.44
N ASP A 3 44.82 9.26 -2.53
CA ASP A 3 43.84 9.87 -3.46
C ASP A 3 42.45 9.28 -3.22
N PHE A 4 41.67 9.96 -2.37
CA PHE A 4 40.22 9.77 -2.22
C PHE A 4 39.54 11.02 -2.81
N GLY A 5 39.43 11.05 -4.14
CA GLY A 5 38.72 12.09 -4.88
C GLY A 5 37.23 11.76 -4.98
N PHE A 6 36.41 12.57 -4.32
CA PHE A 6 34.96 12.43 -4.24
C PHE A 6 34.25 12.68 -5.57
N TRP A 7 33.21 11.87 -5.80
CA TRP A 7 32.30 11.83 -6.94
C TRP A 7 31.46 13.11 -7.10
N ILE A 8 31.68 13.85 -8.18
CA ILE A 8 30.65 14.65 -8.87
C ILE A 8 30.85 14.42 -10.36
N CYS A 9 30.31 13.31 -10.88
CA CYS A 9 30.17 13.15 -12.33
C CYS A 9 28.98 13.98 -12.79
N ASP A 10 29.29 14.95 -13.64
CA ASP A 10 28.43 15.75 -14.51
C ASP A 10 26.98 15.27 -14.67
N PHE A 11 26.08 15.97 -13.99
CA PHE A 11 24.64 15.93 -14.26
C PHE A 11 24.24 16.87 -15.43
N ARG A 12 25.20 17.58 -16.04
CA ARG A 12 24.93 18.60 -17.08
C ARG A 12 24.69 18.04 -18.49
N LEU A 13 25.19 16.85 -18.82
CA LEU A 13 25.07 16.31 -20.19
C LEU A 13 23.75 15.57 -20.47
N ALA A 14 22.86 15.42 -19.48
CA ALA A 14 21.54 14.82 -19.67
C ALA A 14 20.42 15.86 -19.91
N SER A 15 20.70 17.17 -19.82
CA SER A 15 19.67 18.20 -19.96
C SER A 15 19.36 18.61 -21.41
N GLU A 16 20.17 18.20 -22.40
CA GLU A 16 20.03 18.67 -23.78
C GLU A 16 19.35 17.67 -24.74
N ALA A 17 19.07 16.43 -24.32
CA ALA A 17 18.53 15.39 -25.21
C ALA A 17 17.01 15.08 -25.06
N THR A 18 16.27 15.83 -24.24
CA THR A 18 14.80 15.67 -24.15
C THR A 18 14.09 17.01 -24.13
N SER A 19 13.87 17.61 -25.29
CA SER A 19 12.99 18.76 -25.53
C SER A 19 11.49 18.43 -25.39
N GLY A 20 11.14 17.36 -24.68
CA GLY A 20 9.78 17.11 -24.23
C GLY A 20 9.56 17.80 -22.89
N GLY A 21 9.00 19.01 -22.92
CA GLY A 21 8.54 19.69 -21.71
C GLY A 21 7.57 18.82 -20.88
N PRO A 22 7.32 19.17 -19.60
CA PRO A 22 6.40 18.41 -18.77
C PRO A 22 5.03 18.35 -19.46
N VAL A 23 4.64 17.16 -19.91
CA VAL A 23 3.30 16.90 -20.42
C VAL A 23 2.35 17.12 -19.24
N ALA A 24 1.67 18.27 -19.23
CA ALA A 24 0.50 18.47 -18.39
C ALA A 24 -0.43 17.28 -18.67
N LYS A 25 -0.58 16.36 -17.69
CA LYS A 25 -1.44 15.20 -17.88
C LYS A 25 -2.89 15.69 -17.89
N GLY A 26 -3.38 15.97 -19.10
CA GLY A 26 -4.79 16.22 -19.37
C GLY A 26 -5.69 15.07 -18.91
N SER A 27 -6.98 15.21 -19.20
CA SER A 27 -7.97 14.14 -19.00
C SER A 27 -7.47 12.80 -19.54
N LEU A 28 -7.82 11.71 -18.85
CA LEU A 28 -7.57 10.35 -19.33
C LEU A 28 -8.05 10.24 -20.79
N ASN A 29 -7.20 9.75 -21.69
CA ASN A 29 -7.64 9.45 -23.05
C ASN A 29 -8.52 8.17 -23.06
N ARG A 30 -9.19 7.87 -24.19
CA ARG A 30 -10.10 6.73 -24.28
C ARG A 30 -9.44 5.39 -23.95
N SER A 31 -8.19 5.17 -24.38
CA SER A 31 -7.48 3.91 -24.12
C SER A 31 -7.06 3.76 -22.66
N GLU A 32 -6.64 4.85 -22.00
CA GLU A 32 -6.35 4.85 -20.57
C GLU A 32 -7.61 4.63 -19.74
N TRP A 33 -8.75 5.21 -20.14
CA TRP A 33 -10.06 4.93 -19.51
C TRP A 33 -10.47 3.47 -19.63
N LEU A 34 -10.34 2.90 -20.84
CA LEU A 34 -10.64 1.49 -21.08
C LEU A 34 -9.73 0.59 -20.25
N LEU A 35 -8.42 0.87 -20.21
CA LEU A 35 -7.46 0.10 -19.42
C LEU A 35 -7.79 0.18 -17.92
N LEU A 36 -8.12 1.37 -17.42
CA LEU A 36 -8.54 1.56 -16.03
C LEU A 36 -9.82 0.75 -15.74
N ALA A 37 -10.84 0.85 -16.59
CA ALA A 37 -12.10 0.14 -16.41
C ALA A 37 -11.91 -1.39 -16.42
N VAL A 38 -11.14 -1.91 -17.38
CA VAL A 38 -10.79 -3.34 -17.48
C VAL A 38 -10.01 -3.80 -16.25
N THR A 39 -9.08 -2.99 -15.75
CA THR A 39 -8.28 -3.35 -14.57
C THR A 39 -9.10 -3.35 -13.29
N VAL A 40 -10.01 -2.39 -13.12
CA VAL A 40 -10.94 -2.37 -11.97
C VAL A 40 -11.91 -3.54 -12.03
N ALA A 41 -12.42 -3.88 -13.23
CA ALA A 41 -13.24 -5.06 -13.43
C ALA A 41 -12.46 -6.36 -13.15
N ALA A 42 -11.18 -6.44 -13.56
CA ALA A 42 -10.30 -7.55 -13.23
C ALA A 42 -10.06 -7.66 -11.73
N ALA A 43 -9.82 -6.54 -11.03
CA ALA A 43 -9.66 -6.53 -9.57
C ALA A 43 -10.92 -7.06 -8.85
N PHE A 44 -12.10 -6.68 -9.34
CA PHE A 44 -13.38 -7.21 -8.86
C PHE A 44 -13.46 -8.72 -9.10
N ALA A 45 -13.20 -9.18 -10.32
CA ALA A 45 -13.26 -10.59 -10.70
C ALA A 45 -12.25 -11.46 -9.93
N ILE A 46 -11.01 -10.99 -9.70
CA ILE A 46 -9.97 -11.72 -8.93
C ILE A 46 -10.44 -12.01 -7.51
N ALA A 47 -11.16 -11.06 -6.91
CA ALA A 47 -11.70 -11.16 -5.56
C ALA A 47 -12.99 -12.01 -5.48
N LEU A 48 -13.64 -12.31 -6.62
CA LEU A 48 -14.78 -13.23 -6.67
C LEU A 48 -14.30 -14.68 -6.65
N PHE A 49 -14.36 -15.28 -5.48
CA PHE A 49 -14.11 -16.71 -5.30
C PHE A 49 -14.85 -17.23 -4.09
N LYS A 50 -15.08 -18.54 -4.07
CA LYS A 50 -15.76 -19.25 -2.98
C LYS A 50 -15.10 -18.93 -1.64
N VAL A 51 -15.91 -18.57 -0.65
CA VAL A 51 -15.44 -18.36 0.72
C VAL A 51 -14.87 -19.68 1.23
N ASN A 52 -13.59 -19.66 1.64
CA ASN A 52 -12.88 -20.82 2.16
C ASN A 52 -12.42 -20.61 3.61
N ASP A 53 -12.91 -19.55 4.24
CA ASP A 53 -12.58 -19.18 5.61
C ASP A 53 -13.65 -19.65 6.60
N PHE A 54 -13.21 -20.16 7.75
CA PHE A 54 -14.11 -20.64 8.81
C PHE A 54 -14.54 -19.53 9.78
N ASP A 55 -13.80 -18.42 9.88
CA ASP A 55 -14.08 -17.35 10.86
C ASP A 55 -15.28 -16.49 10.43
N ILE A 56 -15.70 -16.56 9.16
CA ILE A 56 -16.85 -15.79 8.64
C ILE A 56 -18.14 -16.06 9.44
N TRP A 57 -18.34 -17.29 9.92
CA TRP A 57 -19.51 -17.65 10.71
C TRP A 57 -19.55 -16.93 12.04
N PHE A 58 -18.38 -16.79 12.69
CA PHE A 58 -18.23 -16.04 13.93
C PHE A 58 -18.52 -14.55 13.71
N HIS A 59 -18.11 -14.00 12.57
CA HIS A 59 -18.43 -12.62 12.22
C HIS A 59 -19.91 -12.38 11.94
N LEU A 60 -20.56 -13.29 11.21
CA LEU A 60 -22.00 -13.22 10.94
C LEU A 60 -22.81 -13.32 12.23
N LYS A 61 -22.49 -14.27 13.12
CA LYS A 61 -23.16 -14.43 14.41
C LYS A 61 -22.86 -13.30 15.38
N GLY A 62 -21.62 -12.80 15.44
CA GLY A 62 -21.28 -11.62 16.22
C GLY A 62 -22.02 -10.37 15.74
N GLY A 63 -22.14 -10.18 14.43
CA GLY A 63 -22.92 -9.09 13.84
C GLY A 63 -24.41 -9.20 14.13
N GLU A 64 -24.99 -10.39 14.00
CA GLU A 64 -26.39 -10.69 14.35
C GLU A 64 -26.66 -10.35 15.83
N HIS A 65 -25.79 -10.83 16.73
CA HIS A 65 -25.91 -10.58 18.16
C HIS A 65 -25.91 -9.08 18.48
N ILE A 66 -25.00 -8.29 17.90
CA ILE A 66 -24.94 -6.84 18.11
C ILE A 66 -26.20 -6.15 17.57
N VAL A 67 -26.71 -6.55 16.41
CA VAL A 67 -27.93 -5.95 15.83
C VAL A 67 -29.15 -6.25 16.72
N GLN A 68 -29.24 -7.47 17.26
CA GLN A 68 -30.35 -7.88 18.12
C GLN A 68 -30.31 -7.22 19.51
N THR A 69 -29.14 -7.20 20.16
CA THR A 69 -28.97 -6.67 21.52
C THR A 69 -28.73 -5.16 21.57
N ARG A 70 -28.37 -4.56 20.43
CA ARG A 70 -27.91 -3.16 20.31
C ARG A 70 -26.71 -2.85 21.21
N ALA A 71 -25.94 -3.86 21.58
CA ALA A 71 -24.81 -3.76 22.46
C ALA A 71 -23.61 -4.52 21.90
N ILE A 72 -22.42 -4.00 22.13
CA ILE A 72 -21.16 -4.65 21.76
C ILE A 72 -20.75 -5.57 22.92
N PRO A 73 -20.56 -6.88 22.69
CA PRO A 73 -20.39 -7.85 23.76
C PRO A 73 -19.01 -7.74 24.41
N TRP A 74 -18.96 -7.60 25.73
CA TRP A 74 -17.69 -7.60 26.51
C TRP A 74 -17.29 -8.99 27.00
N VAL A 75 -18.17 -9.97 26.88
CA VAL A 75 -17.97 -11.39 27.24
C VAL A 75 -18.33 -12.21 26.01
N ASP A 76 -17.57 -13.27 25.74
CA ASP A 76 -17.85 -14.18 24.62
C ASP A 76 -19.17 -14.94 24.85
N PRO A 77 -20.22 -14.68 24.05
CA PRO A 77 -21.50 -15.36 24.22
C PRO A 77 -21.54 -16.74 23.54
N PHE A 78 -20.49 -17.13 22.80
CA PHE A 78 -20.49 -18.32 21.93
C PHE A 78 -19.67 -19.47 22.51
N SER A 79 -18.61 -19.18 23.26
CA SER A 79 -17.71 -20.22 23.79
C SER A 79 -18.20 -20.78 25.13
N TYR A 80 -18.35 -22.12 25.21
CA TYR A 80 -18.85 -22.82 26.39
C TYR A 80 -17.98 -22.64 27.66
N THR A 81 -16.66 -22.52 27.50
CA THR A 81 -15.71 -22.41 28.62
C THR A 81 -15.10 -21.02 28.78
N ALA A 82 -15.51 -20.04 27.98
CA ALA A 82 -14.92 -18.70 28.03
C ALA A 82 -15.45 -17.92 29.24
N THR A 83 -14.58 -17.68 30.22
CA THR A 83 -14.85 -16.87 31.42
C THR A 83 -14.16 -15.50 31.38
N HIS A 84 -13.42 -15.21 30.31
CA HIS A 84 -12.60 -14.02 30.17
C HIS A 84 -13.27 -12.95 29.30
N PRO A 85 -12.94 -11.66 29.51
CA PRO A 85 -13.40 -10.58 28.64
C PRO A 85 -13.04 -10.84 27.18
N TRP A 86 -14.00 -10.63 26.29
CA TRP A 86 -13.82 -10.77 24.86
C TRP A 86 -13.75 -9.40 24.20
N VAL A 87 -12.57 -9.06 23.67
CA VAL A 87 -12.39 -7.85 22.87
C VAL A 87 -12.77 -8.17 21.42
N TYR A 88 -14.03 -7.96 21.07
CA TYR A 88 -14.49 -8.13 19.70
C TYR A 88 -14.02 -6.98 18.79
N HIS A 89 -12.74 -7.00 18.47
CA HIS A 89 -12.01 -5.91 17.80
C HIS A 89 -12.44 -5.62 16.35
N SER A 90 -13.19 -6.52 15.71
CA SER A 90 -13.71 -6.36 14.33
C SER A 90 -15.23 -6.27 14.29
N TRP A 91 -15.86 -5.77 15.36
CA TRP A 91 -17.31 -5.75 15.52
C TRP A 91 -18.02 -5.02 14.37
N LEU A 92 -17.48 -3.91 13.87
CA LEU A 92 -18.10 -3.12 12.80
C LEU A 92 -18.16 -3.92 11.50
N SER A 93 -17.11 -4.68 11.19
CA SER A 93 -17.09 -5.59 10.04
C SER A 93 -18.07 -6.74 10.23
N GLY A 94 -18.20 -7.29 11.45
CA GLY A 94 -19.22 -8.29 11.77
C GLY A 94 -20.64 -7.79 11.51
N VAL A 95 -20.98 -6.60 12.00
CA VAL A 95 -22.28 -5.95 11.75
C VAL A 95 -22.50 -5.74 10.26
N ALA A 96 -21.52 -5.18 9.54
CA ALA A 96 -21.62 -4.97 8.10
C ALA A 96 -21.85 -6.28 7.34
N PHE A 97 -21.11 -7.34 7.68
CA PHE A 97 -21.27 -8.65 7.05
C PHE A 97 -22.65 -9.25 7.33
N HIS A 98 -23.14 -9.18 8.57
CA HIS A 98 -24.47 -9.65 8.92
C HIS A 98 -25.56 -8.92 8.12
N LEU A 99 -25.52 -7.59 8.06
CA LEU A 99 -26.52 -6.79 7.34
C LEU A 99 -26.50 -7.08 5.83
N LEU A 100 -25.32 -7.21 5.23
CA LEU A 100 -25.18 -7.59 3.82
C LEU A 100 -25.71 -9.00 3.55
N TYR A 101 -25.42 -9.94 4.45
CA TYR A 101 -25.91 -11.31 4.34
C TYR A 101 -27.42 -11.39 4.48
N ALA A 102 -28.01 -10.63 5.42
CA ALA A 102 -29.46 -10.53 5.59
C ALA A 102 -30.14 -9.92 4.35
N ALA A 103 -29.49 -8.98 3.67
CA ALA A 103 -30.05 -8.29 2.50
C ALA A 103 -29.99 -9.12 1.19
N GLY A 104 -28.92 -9.90 0.98
CA GLY A 104 -28.73 -10.61 -0.29
C GLY A 104 -27.81 -11.84 -0.22
N GLY A 105 -27.69 -12.43 0.96
CA GLY A 105 -26.94 -13.67 1.20
C GLY A 105 -25.48 -13.61 0.76
N TRP A 106 -24.98 -14.73 0.23
CA TRP A 106 -23.61 -14.86 -0.22
C TRP A 106 -23.27 -13.96 -1.42
N VAL A 107 -24.25 -13.69 -2.29
CA VAL A 107 -24.04 -12.82 -3.46
C VAL A 107 -23.72 -11.39 -3.03
N ALA A 108 -24.48 -10.85 -2.08
CA ALA A 108 -24.23 -9.51 -1.52
C ALA A 108 -22.87 -9.43 -0.84
N LEU A 109 -22.54 -10.44 -0.02
CA LEU A 109 -21.23 -10.55 0.63
C LEU A 109 -20.08 -10.58 -0.39
N LEU A 110 -20.09 -11.53 -1.32
CA LEU A 110 -19.02 -11.68 -2.31
C LEU A 110 -18.88 -10.44 -3.19
N SER A 111 -19.99 -9.83 -3.59
CA SER A 111 -20.00 -8.58 -4.36
C SER A 111 -19.42 -7.41 -3.56
N TYR A 112 -19.76 -7.32 -2.26
CA TYR A 112 -19.19 -6.31 -1.37
C TYR A 112 -17.68 -6.46 -1.25
N LYS A 113 -17.19 -7.67 -0.96
CA LYS A 113 -15.75 -7.96 -0.87
C LYS A 113 -15.03 -7.59 -2.16
N ALA A 114 -15.55 -8.03 -3.30
CA ALA A 114 -14.99 -7.71 -4.60
C ALA A 114 -14.99 -6.19 -4.87
N GLY A 115 -16.06 -5.49 -4.49
CA GLY A 115 -16.16 -4.04 -4.58
C GLY A 115 -15.14 -3.31 -3.71
N VAL A 116 -14.92 -3.76 -2.47
CA VAL A 116 -13.92 -3.18 -1.55
C VAL A 116 -12.51 -3.35 -2.12
N ILE A 117 -12.16 -4.52 -2.64
CA ILE A 117 -10.85 -4.77 -3.27
C ILE A 117 -10.69 -3.96 -4.57
N ALA A 118 -11.72 -3.89 -5.40
CA ALA A 118 -11.70 -3.07 -6.62
C ALA A 118 -11.53 -1.58 -6.30
N LEU A 119 -12.18 -1.08 -5.24
CA LEU A 119 -12.03 0.31 -4.78
C LEU A 119 -10.62 0.58 -4.22
N ALA A 120 -10.03 -0.38 -3.49
CA ALA A 120 -8.65 -0.30 -3.04
C ALA A 120 -7.69 -0.22 -4.24
N GLY A 121 -7.87 -1.10 -5.24
CA GLY A 121 -7.11 -1.10 -6.49
C GLY A 121 -7.24 0.21 -7.27
N TRP A 122 -8.47 0.72 -7.42
CA TRP A 122 -8.72 2.02 -8.05
C TRP A 122 -8.00 3.18 -7.32
N THR A 123 -8.03 3.16 -5.98
CA THR A 123 -7.35 4.17 -5.15
C THR A 123 -5.83 4.13 -5.36
N LEU A 124 -5.24 2.94 -5.46
CA LEU A 124 -3.83 2.76 -5.78
C LEU A 124 -3.47 3.24 -7.20
N LEU A 125 -4.28 2.91 -8.22
CA LEU A 125 -4.08 3.41 -9.59
C LEU A 125 -4.15 4.93 -9.65
N ARG A 126 -5.10 5.53 -8.92
CA ARG A 126 -5.22 6.99 -8.79
C ARG A 126 -3.99 7.61 -8.13
N THR A 127 -3.40 6.92 -7.15
CA THR A 127 -2.17 7.36 -6.46
C THR A 127 -1.01 7.43 -7.44
N VAL A 128 -0.73 6.34 -8.15
CA VAL A 128 0.42 6.26 -9.06
C VAL A 128 0.24 7.11 -10.31
N ARG A 129 -1.00 7.29 -10.80
CA ARG A 129 -1.30 8.20 -11.92
C ARG A 129 -0.85 9.63 -11.59
N ARG A 130 -1.16 10.09 -10.38
CA ARG A 130 -0.76 11.42 -9.88
C ARG A 130 0.72 11.55 -9.64
N ALA A 131 1.39 10.46 -9.29
CA ALA A 131 2.84 10.38 -9.26
C ALA A 131 3.47 10.28 -10.67
N GLY A 132 2.69 10.46 -11.74
CA GLY A 132 3.17 10.47 -13.12
C GLY A 132 3.40 9.09 -13.75
N VAL A 133 3.13 7.99 -13.06
CA VAL A 133 3.27 6.63 -13.62
C VAL A 133 2.31 6.43 -14.81
N PRO A 134 2.75 5.85 -15.93
CA PRO A 134 1.88 5.47 -17.04
C PRO A 134 0.89 4.36 -16.64
N MET A 135 -0.39 4.48 -17.05
CA MET A 135 -1.40 3.46 -16.74
C MET A 135 -1.07 2.09 -17.35
N ALA A 136 -0.36 2.07 -18.47
CA ALA A 136 0.13 0.85 -19.10
C ALA A 136 1.16 0.08 -18.25
N VAL A 137 1.82 0.72 -17.28
CA VAL A 137 2.69 0.06 -16.30
C VAL A 137 1.90 -0.30 -15.04
N ALA A 138 1.12 0.65 -14.52
CA ALA A 138 0.42 0.49 -13.25
C ALA A 138 -0.64 -0.60 -13.27
N CYS A 139 -1.44 -0.68 -14.34
CA CYS A 139 -2.54 -1.63 -14.45
C CYS A 139 -2.10 -3.10 -14.44
N PRO A 140 -1.15 -3.54 -15.30
CA PRO A 140 -0.66 -4.91 -15.24
C PRO A 140 0.00 -5.24 -13.90
N LEU A 141 0.80 -4.32 -13.34
CA LEU A 141 1.40 -4.54 -12.02
C LEU A 141 0.33 -4.72 -10.94
N LEU A 142 -0.78 -3.98 -10.98
CA LEU A 142 -1.85 -4.13 -9.99
C LEU A 142 -2.50 -5.50 -10.09
N VAL A 143 -2.82 -5.95 -11.31
CA VAL A 143 -3.37 -7.29 -11.54
C VAL A 143 -2.43 -8.36 -10.98
N PHE A 144 -1.13 -8.23 -11.24
CA PHE A 144 -0.12 -9.13 -10.70
C PHE A 144 -0.06 -9.12 -9.17
N VAL A 145 -0.06 -7.93 -8.53
CA VAL A 145 -0.12 -7.81 -7.06
C VAL A 145 -1.35 -8.53 -6.51
N LEU A 146 -2.52 -8.28 -7.09
CA LEU A 146 -3.78 -8.88 -6.62
C LEU A 146 -3.78 -10.41 -6.74
N TYR A 147 -3.20 -10.97 -7.80
CA TYR A 147 -2.99 -12.42 -7.90
C TYR A 147 -1.99 -12.95 -6.88
N ALA A 148 -0.85 -12.26 -6.72
CA ALA A 148 0.19 -12.62 -5.76
C ALA A 148 -0.32 -12.64 -4.32
N VAL A 149 -1.29 -11.78 -3.97
CA VAL A 149 -1.89 -11.73 -2.63
C VAL A 149 -3.30 -12.31 -2.57
N ARG A 150 -3.77 -13.00 -3.62
CA ARG A 150 -5.16 -13.50 -3.72
C ARG A 150 -5.57 -14.42 -2.56
N PHE A 151 -4.62 -15.20 -2.05
CA PHE A 151 -4.82 -16.08 -0.88
C PHE A 151 -5.12 -15.31 0.42
N ARG A 152 -4.91 -13.98 0.42
CA ARG A 152 -5.32 -13.04 1.47
C ARG A 152 -6.56 -12.25 1.11
N LEU A 153 -7.29 -12.53 0.03
CA LEU A 153 -8.49 -11.77 -0.34
C LEU A 153 -9.79 -12.49 0.06
N ASP A 154 -9.73 -13.32 1.11
CA ASP A 154 -10.90 -14.08 1.59
C ASP A 154 -11.89 -13.19 2.37
N MET A 155 -13.13 -13.66 2.55
CA MET A 155 -14.17 -12.95 3.27
C MET A 155 -13.90 -12.93 4.78
N ARG A 156 -13.11 -11.96 5.20
CA ARG A 156 -12.75 -11.69 6.59
C ARG A 156 -12.60 -10.17 6.79
N PRO A 157 -12.65 -9.66 8.03
CA PRO A 157 -12.55 -8.22 8.29
C PRO A 157 -11.27 -7.55 7.76
N HIS A 158 -10.19 -8.29 7.52
CA HIS A 158 -8.96 -7.71 6.98
C HIS A 158 -9.12 -7.16 5.54
N VAL A 159 -10.18 -7.50 4.80
CA VAL A 159 -10.46 -6.87 3.48
C VAL A 159 -10.68 -5.36 3.61
N HIS A 160 -11.22 -4.88 4.73
CA HIS A 160 -11.34 -3.45 5.02
C HIS A 160 -9.97 -2.79 5.20
N THR A 161 -9.00 -3.51 5.76
CA THR A 161 -7.62 -3.04 5.89
C THR A 161 -6.97 -2.77 4.54
N ALA A 162 -7.25 -3.59 3.52
CA ALA A 162 -6.73 -3.34 2.19
C ALA A 162 -7.18 -1.97 1.63
N LEU A 163 -8.47 -1.65 1.78
CA LEU A 163 -9.03 -0.36 1.36
C LEU A 163 -8.48 0.81 2.18
N PHE A 164 -8.51 0.71 3.51
CA PHE A 164 -8.06 1.80 4.37
C PHE A 164 -6.55 2.06 4.21
N LEU A 165 -5.73 1.02 4.08
CA LEU A 165 -4.30 1.19 3.80
C LEU A 165 -4.07 1.85 2.43
N ALA A 166 -4.83 1.47 1.39
CA ALA A 166 -4.75 2.13 0.09
C ALA A 166 -5.13 3.63 0.16
N VAL A 167 -6.13 3.99 0.97
CA VAL A 167 -6.49 5.39 1.25
C VAL A 167 -5.37 6.12 1.99
N PHE A 168 -4.76 5.49 2.99
CA PHE A 168 -3.60 6.05 3.70
C PHE A 168 -2.43 6.33 2.76
N VAL A 169 -2.07 5.34 1.92
CA VAL A 169 -1.05 5.49 0.87
C VAL A 169 -1.40 6.64 -0.06
N TYR A 170 -2.64 6.75 -0.54
CA TYR A 170 -3.08 7.83 -1.43
C TYR A 170 -2.95 9.22 -0.80
N VAL A 171 -3.39 9.39 0.45
CA VAL A 171 -3.36 10.68 1.15
C VAL A 171 -1.91 11.09 1.47
N LEU A 172 -1.09 10.14 1.95
CA LEU A 172 0.31 10.40 2.28
C LEU A 172 1.17 10.67 1.04
N GLU A 173 1.00 9.91 -0.05
CA GLU A 173 1.68 10.19 -1.32
C GLU A 173 1.24 11.53 -1.91
N ARG A 174 -0.06 11.87 -1.84
CA ARG A 174 -0.54 13.20 -2.26
C ARG A 174 0.14 14.30 -1.45
N HIS A 175 0.25 14.13 -0.13
CA HIS A 175 0.92 15.09 0.73
C HIS A 175 2.42 15.20 0.41
N ARG A 176 3.10 14.07 0.15
CA ARG A 176 4.50 14.04 -0.27
C ARG A 176 4.74 14.79 -1.58
N LEU A 177 3.87 14.58 -2.57
CA LEU A 177 3.93 15.29 -3.86
C LEU A 177 3.64 16.80 -3.72
N LEU A 178 2.80 17.21 -2.76
CA LEU A 178 2.55 18.63 -2.45
C LEU A 178 3.72 19.30 -1.73
N GLY A 179 4.31 18.61 -0.75
CA GLY A 179 5.37 19.15 0.11
C GLY A 179 6.75 19.13 -0.54
N SER A 180 6.97 18.24 -1.52
CA SER A 180 8.20 18.13 -2.28
C SER A 180 8.35 19.27 -3.30
N GLN A 181 8.96 20.38 -2.89
CA GLN A 181 9.68 21.27 -3.80
C GLN A 181 11.06 20.70 -4.21
N ILE A 182 11.23 19.37 -4.15
CA ILE A 182 12.46 18.69 -4.55
C ILE A 182 12.40 18.39 -6.06
N SER A 183 13.54 18.65 -6.70
CA SER A 183 13.92 18.70 -8.10
C SER A 183 13.75 17.43 -8.95
N ASP A 184 12.72 16.61 -8.72
CA ASP A 184 12.32 15.62 -9.74
C ASP A 184 11.47 16.34 -10.80
N PHE A 185 12.14 17.09 -11.68
CA PHE A 185 11.56 17.94 -12.73
C PHE A 185 10.53 17.21 -13.62
N ARG A 186 10.55 15.87 -13.63
CA ARG A 186 9.65 15.02 -14.43
C ARG A 186 8.28 14.75 -13.81
N PHE A 187 8.09 14.92 -12.50
CA PHE A 187 6.85 14.52 -11.81
C PHE A 187 6.06 15.69 -11.21
N GLN A 188 6.50 16.92 -11.41
CA GLN A 188 5.75 18.13 -11.04
C GLN A 188 4.57 18.34 -11.98
N THR A 189 3.37 17.93 -11.57
CA THR A 189 2.12 18.32 -12.23
C THR A 189 1.16 18.97 -11.24
N GLU A 190 0.69 20.17 -11.57
CA GLU A 190 -0.56 20.87 -11.18
C GLU A 190 -1.08 20.83 -9.73
N LEU A 191 -0.26 20.52 -8.73
CA LEU A 191 -0.74 20.45 -7.34
C LEU A 191 -0.78 21.80 -6.59
N SER A 192 -0.54 22.93 -7.28
CA SER A 192 -0.28 24.22 -6.63
C SER A 192 -1.52 24.98 -6.09
N ALA A 193 -2.77 24.57 -6.38
CA ALA A 193 -3.91 25.46 -6.09
C ALA A 193 -4.98 24.94 -5.11
N ARG A 194 -5.10 23.63 -4.83
CA ARG A 194 -6.25 23.12 -4.02
C ARG A 194 -5.89 22.01 -3.03
N GLY A 195 -5.70 22.44 -1.78
CA GLY A 195 -6.08 21.67 -0.59
C GLY A 195 -4.95 21.11 0.26
N LYS A 196 -4.39 21.96 1.14
CA LYS A 196 -3.58 21.55 2.31
C LYS A 196 -4.38 20.70 3.34
N GLY A 197 -5.71 20.59 3.18
CA GLY A 197 -6.61 19.92 4.14
C GLY A 197 -6.76 18.40 4.01
N GLY A 198 -6.03 17.73 3.10
CA GLY A 198 -6.23 16.30 2.85
C GLY A 198 -5.81 15.38 4.01
N LEU A 199 -4.80 15.77 4.80
CA LEU A 199 -4.24 14.93 5.86
C LEU A 199 -5.22 14.64 7.00
N TRP A 200 -6.10 15.59 7.32
CA TRP A 200 -7.09 15.45 8.40
C TRP A 200 -8.17 14.40 8.11
N THR A 201 -8.20 13.85 6.90
CA THR A 201 -9.00 12.66 6.60
C THR A 201 -8.45 11.39 7.28
N LEU A 202 -7.14 11.32 7.59
CA LEU A 202 -6.52 10.13 8.14
C LEU A 202 -7.03 9.76 9.53
N PRO A 203 -7.18 10.67 10.51
CA PRO A 203 -7.79 10.33 11.80
C PRO A 203 -9.23 9.85 11.69
N LEU A 204 -10.02 10.40 10.76
CA LEU A 204 -11.40 9.96 10.53
C LEU A 204 -11.45 8.54 9.95
N VAL A 205 -10.60 8.25 8.97
CA VAL A 205 -10.45 6.90 8.43
C VAL A 205 -9.94 5.94 9.52
N MET A 206 -9.02 6.40 10.38
CA MET A 206 -8.49 5.62 11.49
C MET A 206 -9.56 5.25 12.52
N ALA A 207 -10.46 6.18 12.87
CA ALA A 207 -11.57 5.92 13.78
C ALA A 207 -12.45 4.76 13.27
N VAL A 208 -12.81 4.80 11.98
CA VAL A 208 -13.59 3.71 11.36
C VAL A 208 -12.77 2.42 11.25
N TRP A 209 -11.52 2.52 10.83
CA TRP A 209 -10.64 1.36 10.66
C TRP A 209 -10.40 0.62 11.98
N SER A 210 -10.21 1.34 13.08
CA SER A 210 -10.00 0.76 14.41
C SER A 210 -11.17 -0.10 14.92
N ASN A 211 -12.38 0.13 14.40
CA ASN A 211 -13.58 -0.64 14.69
C ASN A 211 -13.81 -1.79 13.69
N ALA A 212 -13.24 -1.68 12.49
CA ALA A 212 -13.37 -2.67 11.42
C ALA A 212 -12.33 -3.79 11.54
N HIS A 213 -11.05 -3.45 11.75
CA HIS A 213 -9.99 -4.46 11.80
C HIS A 213 -8.70 -3.95 12.47
N PRO A 214 -7.96 -4.76 13.26
CA PRO A 214 -6.70 -4.41 13.94
C PRO A 214 -5.54 -4.09 13.00
N GLY A 215 -5.71 -4.27 11.70
CA GLY A 215 -4.75 -3.86 10.68
C GLY A 215 -4.47 -2.36 10.65
N TRP A 216 -5.21 -1.54 11.39
CA TRP A 216 -4.97 -0.09 11.58
C TRP A 216 -3.53 0.23 12.04
N VAL A 217 -2.84 -0.72 12.69
CA VAL A 217 -1.41 -0.61 13.03
C VAL A 217 -0.57 -0.31 11.79
N ALA A 218 -0.91 -0.88 10.63
CA ALA A 218 -0.22 -0.60 9.37
C ALA A 218 -0.33 0.88 8.95
N GLY A 219 -1.47 1.53 9.23
CA GLY A 219 -1.66 2.96 8.99
C GLY A 219 -0.75 3.82 9.89
N ILE A 220 -0.65 3.48 11.18
CA ILE A 220 0.28 4.13 12.11
C ILE A 220 1.73 3.97 11.65
N LEU A 221 2.14 2.75 11.31
CA LEU A 221 3.48 2.47 10.79
C LEU A 221 3.79 3.31 9.55
N LEU A 222 2.83 3.45 8.63
CA LEU A 222 3.02 4.25 7.42
C LEU A 222 3.20 5.74 7.76
N VAL A 223 2.42 6.31 8.68
CA VAL A 223 2.61 7.70 9.13
C VAL A 223 3.99 7.89 9.76
N VAL A 224 4.43 6.95 10.60
CA VAL A 224 5.77 6.97 11.21
C VAL A 224 6.87 6.91 10.15
N ILE A 225 6.76 6.03 9.16
CA ILE A 225 7.73 5.91 8.07
C ILE A 225 7.83 7.22 7.28
N TYR A 226 6.71 7.88 6.99
CA TYR A 226 6.71 9.17 6.32
C TYR A 226 7.36 10.24 7.19
N LEU A 227 7.01 10.32 8.47
CA LEU A 227 7.62 11.24 9.44
C LEU A 227 9.15 11.07 9.49
N LEU A 228 9.65 9.84 9.61
CA LEU A 228 11.08 9.53 9.59
C LEU A 228 11.74 9.89 8.26
N GLY A 229 11.04 9.69 7.14
CA GLY A 229 11.51 10.11 5.82
C GLY A 229 11.73 11.63 5.76
N TYR A 230 10.75 12.44 6.18
CA TYR A 230 10.90 13.89 6.25
C TYR A 230 11.97 14.33 7.25
N PHE A 231 12.12 13.62 8.37
CA PHE A 231 13.15 13.90 9.36
C PHE A 231 14.57 13.64 8.82
N GLY A 232 14.78 12.52 8.11
CA GLY A 232 16.06 12.23 7.46
C GLY A 232 16.44 13.30 6.42
N PHE A 233 15.46 13.75 5.64
CA PHE A 233 15.60 14.89 4.73
C PHE A 233 15.91 16.21 5.46
N TRP A 234 15.31 16.46 6.62
CA TRP A 234 15.59 17.68 7.39
C TRP A 234 17.02 17.68 7.94
N ILE A 235 17.53 16.54 8.40
CA ILE A 235 18.92 16.40 8.87
C ILE A 235 19.90 16.66 7.72
N SER A 236 19.66 16.10 6.52
CA SER A 236 20.56 16.32 5.38
C SER A 236 20.66 17.78 4.98
N ASP A 237 19.53 18.51 5.01
CA ASP A 237 19.49 19.93 4.68
C ASP A 237 20.16 20.81 5.74
N PHE A 238 20.01 20.45 7.03
CA PHE A 238 20.58 21.20 8.15
C PHE A 238 22.09 20.97 8.30
N GLY A 239 22.56 19.74 8.08
CA GLY A 239 23.97 19.36 8.29
C GLY A 239 24.90 19.59 7.09
N LEU A 240 24.45 19.28 5.87
CA LEU A 240 25.30 19.34 4.65
C LEU A 240 24.97 20.55 3.75
N GLY A 241 23.78 21.13 3.88
CA GLY A 241 23.32 22.26 3.07
C GLY A 241 24.09 23.58 3.26
N PRO A 242 24.43 24.00 4.50
CA PRO A 242 25.10 25.28 4.73
C PRO A 242 26.52 25.35 4.15
N ALA A 243 27.24 24.22 4.09
CA ALA A 243 28.59 24.15 3.54
C ALA A 243 28.65 24.29 2.00
N LEU A 244 27.54 24.00 1.31
CA LEU A 244 27.44 24.05 -0.16
C LEU A 244 26.76 25.32 -0.69
N ASN A 245 25.94 25.99 0.14
CA ASN A 245 25.11 27.14 -0.27
C ASN A 245 25.82 28.50 -0.19
N GLY A 246 27.11 28.54 0.12
CA GLY A 246 27.90 29.77 0.31
C GLY A 246 28.11 30.67 -0.92
N LEU A 247 27.37 30.47 -2.03
CA LEU A 247 27.64 31.14 -3.31
C LEU A 247 26.48 32.01 -3.86
N SER A 248 25.28 32.02 -3.25
CA SER A 248 24.16 32.87 -3.72
C SER A 248 23.08 33.15 -2.67
N GLN A 249 22.58 34.40 -2.61
CA GLN A 249 21.44 34.79 -1.75
C GLN A 249 20.14 34.05 -2.14
N GLU A 250 19.93 33.76 -3.42
CA GLU A 250 18.75 32.99 -3.86
C GLU A 250 18.83 31.52 -3.44
N ALA A 251 20.02 30.92 -3.49
CA ALA A 251 20.25 29.56 -2.99
C ALA A 251 19.98 29.48 -1.49
N THR A 252 20.41 30.50 -0.73
CA THR A 252 20.15 30.61 0.71
C THR A 252 18.66 30.75 1.02
N ARG A 253 17.94 31.64 0.32
CA ARG A 253 16.48 31.80 0.50
C ARG A 253 15.71 30.52 0.16
N ARG A 254 16.10 29.81 -0.91
CA ARG A 254 15.50 28.51 -1.29
C ARG A 254 15.76 27.44 -0.25
N SER A 255 16.98 27.36 0.28
CA SER A 255 17.31 26.42 1.35
C SER A 255 16.51 26.70 2.63
N GLN A 256 16.39 27.96 3.03
CA GLN A 256 15.60 28.35 4.21
C GLN A 256 14.10 28.05 4.03
N SER A 257 13.52 28.33 2.85
CA SER A 257 12.11 28.02 2.59
C SER A 257 11.84 26.51 2.55
N GLN A 258 12.77 25.71 2.03
CA GLN A 258 12.71 24.25 2.05
C GLN A 258 12.76 23.70 3.49
N ILE A 259 13.68 24.20 4.32
CA ILE A 259 13.77 23.82 5.74
C ILE A 259 12.48 24.16 6.48
N ALA A 260 11.94 25.37 6.29
CA ALA A 260 10.70 25.80 6.92
C ALA A 260 9.49 24.95 6.50
N ASN A 261 9.38 24.63 5.20
CA ASN A 261 8.35 23.75 4.68
C ASN A 261 8.47 22.34 5.29
N ARG A 262 9.67 21.74 5.28
CA ARG A 262 9.89 20.41 5.90
C ARG A 262 9.54 20.39 7.38
N LYS A 263 9.90 21.44 8.14
CA LYS A 263 9.53 21.56 9.56
C LYS A 263 8.01 21.60 9.76
N SER A 264 7.29 22.33 8.91
CA SER A 264 5.82 22.36 8.91
C SER A 264 5.22 20.98 8.58
N GLN A 265 5.80 20.26 7.62
CA GLN A 265 5.37 18.91 7.23
C GLN A 265 5.58 17.89 8.36
N ILE A 266 6.71 17.97 9.07
CA ILE A 266 7.00 17.14 10.26
C ILE A 266 5.97 17.44 11.35
N GLY A 267 5.71 18.71 11.65
CA GLY A 267 4.70 19.11 12.63
C GLY A 267 3.30 18.61 12.28
N ALA A 268 2.90 18.72 11.01
CA ALA A 268 1.62 18.21 10.53
C ALA A 268 1.51 16.68 10.68
N LEU A 269 2.53 15.93 10.26
CA LEU A 269 2.54 14.46 10.39
C LEU A 269 2.58 14.00 11.85
N ALA A 270 3.31 14.70 12.72
CA ALA A 270 3.33 14.42 14.15
C ALA A 270 1.94 14.66 14.78
N GLY A 271 1.28 15.77 14.44
CA GLY A 271 -0.10 16.03 14.87
C GLY A 271 -1.08 14.96 14.37
N ILE A 272 -0.97 14.56 13.09
CA ILE A 272 -1.79 13.48 12.53
C ILE A 272 -1.53 12.14 13.21
N LEU A 273 -0.28 11.82 13.56
CA LEU A 273 0.05 10.61 14.31
C LEU A 273 -0.66 10.59 15.66
N VAL A 274 -0.60 11.68 16.42
CA VAL A 274 -1.30 11.82 17.71
C VAL A 274 -2.81 11.67 17.52
N CYS A 275 -3.40 12.35 16.54
CA CYS A 275 -4.83 12.26 16.26
C CYS A 275 -5.25 10.86 15.79
N CYS A 276 -4.43 10.14 15.02
CA CYS A 276 -4.70 8.76 14.63
C CYS A 276 -4.65 7.81 15.84
N VAL A 277 -3.68 7.96 16.75
CA VAL A 277 -3.62 7.17 17.98
C VAL A 277 -4.84 7.46 18.86
N ALA A 278 -5.22 8.73 19.02
CA ALA A 278 -6.43 9.11 19.74
C ALA A 278 -7.70 8.57 19.08
N ALA A 279 -7.75 8.52 17.74
CA ALA A 279 -8.87 7.96 17.01
C ALA A 279 -9.05 6.46 17.26
N VAL A 280 -7.99 5.68 17.55
CA VAL A 280 -8.12 4.27 17.94
C VAL A 280 -8.87 4.10 19.27
N ILE A 281 -8.73 5.06 20.19
CA ILE A 281 -9.42 5.04 21.49
C ILE A 281 -10.93 5.25 21.33
N THR A 282 -11.39 5.75 20.18
CA THR A 282 -12.84 5.82 19.86
C THR A 282 -13.48 4.44 19.67
N ASN A 283 -12.68 3.39 19.58
CA ASN A 283 -13.18 2.03 19.69
C ASN A 283 -13.89 1.84 21.05
N PRO A 284 -15.07 1.20 21.11
CA PRO A 284 -15.81 0.95 22.34
C PRO A 284 -15.01 0.26 23.46
N TYR A 285 -13.99 -0.51 23.11
CA TYR A 285 -13.08 -1.15 24.07
C TYR A 285 -11.94 -0.22 24.56
N GLY A 286 -11.89 1.03 24.09
CA GLY A 286 -10.94 2.05 24.50
C GLY A 286 -9.49 1.61 24.38
N ILE A 287 -8.75 1.69 25.50
CA ILE A 287 -7.33 1.34 25.54
C ILE A 287 -7.08 -0.16 25.29
N HIS A 288 -8.04 -1.04 25.56
CA HIS A 288 -7.88 -2.47 25.29
C HIS A 288 -7.74 -2.73 23.78
N ALA A 289 -8.45 -1.98 22.93
CA ALA A 289 -8.30 -2.08 21.48
C ALA A 289 -6.89 -1.66 21.02
N LEU A 290 -6.27 -0.68 21.69
CA LEU A 290 -4.91 -0.23 21.40
C LEU A 290 -3.85 -1.29 21.77
N LEU A 291 -4.05 -1.99 22.88
CA LEU A 291 -3.10 -2.98 23.42
C LEU A 291 -3.24 -4.36 22.75
N LEU A 292 -4.40 -4.67 22.19
CA LEU A 292 -4.73 -6.00 21.67
C LEU A 292 -3.72 -6.54 20.63
N PRO A 293 -3.26 -5.77 19.62
CA PRO A 293 -2.27 -6.28 18.67
C PRO A 293 -0.97 -6.73 19.34
N PHE A 294 -0.53 -6.04 20.39
CA PHE A 294 0.68 -6.38 21.12
C PHE A 294 0.52 -7.64 21.96
N GLN A 295 -0.65 -7.82 22.59
CA GLN A 295 -0.98 -9.04 23.34
C GLN A 295 -1.01 -10.28 22.42
N HIS A 296 -1.59 -10.16 21.22
CA HIS A 296 -1.60 -11.26 20.25
C HIS A 296 -0.20 -11.59 19.72
N VAL A 297 0.63 -10.58 19.46
CA VAL A 297 2.01 -10.80 18.99
C VAL A 297 2.90 -11.37 20.11
N GLN A 298 2.58 -11.20 21.38
CA GLN A 298 3.36 -11.77 22.48
C GLN A 298 2.95 -13.22 22.83
N SER A 299 1.80 -13.69 22.35
CA SER A 299 1.32 -15.03 22.65
C SER A 299 1.87 -16.07 21.67
N ASP A 300 2.69 -16.99 22.18
CA ASP A 300 3.19 -18.12 21.40
C ASP A 300 2.07 -19.08 20.98
N TYR A 301 1.02 -19.20 21.81
CA TYR A 301 -0.16 -20.01 21.51
C TYR A 301 -0.83 -19.60 20.20
N TYR A 302 -1.11 -18.30 20.03
CA TYR A 302 -1.72 -17.79 18.79
C TYR A 302 -0.82 -17.99 17.57
N LYS A 303 0.49 -17.81 17.72
CA LYS A 303 1.45 -17.98 16.61
C LYS A 303 1.58 -19.43 16.15
N LEU A 304 1.52 -20.39 17.08
CA LEU A 304 1.71 -21.82 16.79
C LEU A 304 0.50 -22.43 16.07
N LEU A 305 -0.71 -22.06 16.52
CA LEU A 305 -1.96 -22.67 16.05
C LEU A 305 -2.55 -21.98 14.83
N THR A 306 -2.36 -20.67 14.68
CA THR A 306 -2.92 -19.94 13.56
C THR A 306 -1.92 -19.93 12.41
N LEU A 307 -2.24 -20.70 11.36
CA LEU A 307 -1.41 -20.83 10.17
C LEU A 307 -0.99 -19.46 9.60
N GLU A 308 -1.83 -18.41 9.68
CA GLU A 308 -1.56 -17.04 9.21
C GLU A 308 -0.30 -16.37 9.78
N TRP A 309 0.10 -16.75 11.00
CA TRP A 309 1.29 -16.20 11.67
C TRP A 309 2.58 -16.93 11.30
N ARG A 310 2.47 -18.03 10.55
CA ARG A 310 3.64 -18.73 10.02
C ARG A 310 4.32 -17.91 8.94
N ARG A 311 5.62 -18.12 8.80
CA ARG A 311 6.45 -17.54 7.73
C ARG A 311 5.86 -17.87 6.37
N MET A 312 6.13 -17.00 5.41
CA MET A 312 5.75 -17.25 4.03
C MET A 312 6.51 -18.49 3.52
N PRO A 313 5.83 -19.58 3.13
CA PRO A 313 6.53 -20.77 2.65
C PRO A 313 7.28 -20.41 1.38
N PHE A 314 8.56 -20.79 1.31
CA PHE A 314 9.33 -20.82 0.07
C PHE A 314 9.52 -22.28 -0.29
N ASN A 315 8.89 -22.71 -1.36
CA ASN A 315 9.12 -24.06 -1.84
C ASN A 315 9.16 -24.01 -3.39
N PRO A 316 10.20 -24.55 -4.05
CA PRO A 316 10.38 -24.46 -5.50
C PRO A 316 9.67 -25.55 -6.33
N GLU A 317 9.17 -26.64 -5.74
CA GLU A 317 8.48 -27.74 -6.45
C GLU A 317 7.06 -27.39 -7.03
N PHE A 318 6.67 -26.10 -7.06
CA PHE A 318 5.26 -25.63 -7.12
C PHE A 318 4.87 -25.03 -8.48
N LEU A 319 5.76 -25.10 -9.46
CA LEU A 319 5.41 -24.95 -10.87
C LEU A 319 4.72 -26.23 -11.42
N SER A 320 4.64 -27.29 -10.62
CA SER A 320 3.91 -28.51 -10.94
C SER A 320 2.41 -28.23 -11.09
N PRO A 321 1.76 -28.63 -12.20
CA PRO A 321 0.32 -28.49 -12.38
C PRO A 321 -0.45 -29.39 -11.39
N GLY A 322 -0.98 -28.84 -10.30
CA GLY A 322 -1.74 -29.63 -9.32
C GLY A 322 -1.62 -29.19 -7.85
N SER A 323 -0.73 -28.26 -7.53
CA SER A 323 -0.61 -27.76 -6.16
C SER A 323 -1.85 -26.97 -5.72
N HIS A 324 -2.25 -27.07 -4.45
CA HIS A 324 -3.43 -26.36 -3.93
C HIS A 324 -3.31 -24.84 -4.16
N HIS A 325 -4.41 -24.14 -4.45
CA HIS A 325 -4.47 -22.68 -4.72
C HIS A 325 -3.64 -21.80 -3.75
N PHE A 326 -3.51 -22.21 -2.49
CA PHE A 326 -2.70 -21.54 -1.48
C PHE A 326 -1.19 -21.53 -1.81
N LEU A 327 -0.68 -22.63 -2.35
CA LEU A 327 0.75 -22.83 -2.63
C LEU A 327 1.18 -21.99 -3.85
N TYR A 328 0.35 -21.90 -4.88
CA TYR A 328 0.58 -21.00 -6.03
C TYR A 328 0.66 -19.53 -5.63
N GLY A 329 -0.20 -19.07 -4.71
CA GLY A 329 -0.17 -17.69 -4.21
C GLY A 329 1.15 -17.34 -3.53
N SER A 330 1.74 -18.29 -2.80
CA SER A 330 3.02 -18.06 -2.12
C SER A 330 4.20 -17.90 -3.09
N THR A 331 4.23 -18.66 -4.18
CA THR A 331 5.25 -18.53 -5.22
C THR A 331 5.15 -17.18 -5.94
N LEU A 332 3.94 -16.78 -6.36
CA LEU A 332 3.74 -15.49 -7.02
C LEU A 332 4.14 -14.31 -6.11
N TYR A 333 3.93 -14.44 -4.81
CA TYR A 333 4.40 -13.46 -3.84
C TYR A 333 5.93 -13.35 -3.79
N TRP A 334 6.66 -14.46 -3.76
CA TRP A 334 8.13 -14.43 -3.81
C TRP A 334 8.65 -13.85 -5.13
N VAL A 335 8.00 -14.17 -6.25
CA VAL A 335 8.29 -13.53 -7.54
C VAL A 335 8.06 -12.03 -7.45
N MET A 336 6.93 -11.58 -6.87
CA MET A 336 6.65 -10.17 -6.63
C MET A 336 7.77 -9.49 -5.83
N LEU A 337 8.16 -10.08 -4.70
CA LEU A 337 9.22 -9.54 -3.83
C LEU A 337 10.56 -9.43 -4.59
N GLY A 338 10.91 -10.47 -5.37
CA GLY A 338 12.09 -10.47 -6.23
C GLY A 338 12.05 -9.38 -7.31
N LEU A 339 10.93 -9.23 -8.02
CA LEU A 339 10.76 -8.20 -9.05
C LEU A 339 10.78 -6.78 -8.49
N VAL A 340 10.22 -6.58 -7.29
CA VAL A 340 10.35 -5.31 -6.55
C VAL A 340 11.84 -5.04 -6.27
N GLY A 341 12.54 -6.00 -5.68
CA GLY A 341 13.97 -5.90 -5.38
C GLY A 341 14.84 -5.60 -6.62
N LEU A 342 14.60 -6.32 -7.73
CA LEU A 342 15.30 -6.11 -9.00
C LEU A 342 15.05 -4.72 -9.58
N SER A 343 13.79 -4.25 -9.58
CA SER A 343 13.45 -2.91 -10.08
C SER A 343 14.13 -1.81 -9.26
N VAL A 344 14.19 -1.98 -7.94
CA VAL A 344 14.87 -1.07 -7.02
C VAL A 344 16.38 -1.14 -7.23
N ALA A 345 16.97 -2.32 -7.36
CA ALA A 345 18.40 -2.47 -7.63
C ALA A 345 18.83 -1.78 -8.94
N ALA A 346 18.04 -1.93 -10.01
CA ALA A 346 18.28 -1.26 -11.29
C ALA A 346 18.19 0.27 -11.21
N THR A 347 17.49 0.80 -10.20
CA THR A 347 17.18 2.22 -10.04
C THR A 347 17.47 2.73 -8.63
N TRP A 348 18.48 2.15 -7.96
CA TRP A 348 18.74 2.36 -6.52
C TRP A 348 19.02 3.82 -6.17
N ARG A 349 19.61 4.58 -7.10
CA ARG A 349 19.85 6.02 -6.95
C ARG A 349 18.57 6.86 -6.84
N ALA A 350 17.42 6.33 -7.27
CA ALA A 350 16.12 7.00 -7.16
C ALA A 350 15.35 6.60 -5.88
N LEU A 351 15.91 5.72 -5.05
CA LEU A 351 15.29 5.23 -3.83
C LEU A 351 15.37 6.31 -2.75
N THR A 352 14.19 6.76 -2.28
CA THR A 352 14.11 7.71 -1.16
C THR A 352 14.15 6.97 0.18
N VAL A 353 14.49 7.68 1.26
CA VAL A 353 14.46 7.12 2.62
C VAL A 353 13.07 6.58 2.96
N THR A 354 12.00 7.33 2.64
CA THR A 354 10.61 6.88 2.84
C THR A 354 10.31 5.59 2.08
N SER A 355 10.72 5.50 0.81
CA SER A 355 10.53 4.30 -0.01
C SER A 355 11.31 3.11 0.53
N ALA A 356 12.58 3.31 0.92
CA ALA A 356 13.43 2.27 1.51
C ALA A 356 12.81 1.74 2.81
N LEU A 357 12.43 2.62 3.74
CA LEU A 357 11.79 2.23 5.00
C LEU A 357 10.46 1.51 4.76
N THR A 358 9.64 1.95 3.80
CA THR A 358 8.38 1.30 3.45
C THR A 358 8.62 -0.13 2.96
N LEU A 359 9.55 -0.32 2.01
CA LEU A 359 9.90 -1.64 1.47
C LEU A 359 10.52 -2.54 2.54
N LEU A 360 11.40 -2.01 3.38
CA LEU A 360 12.07 -2.78 4.44
C LEU A 360 11.08 -3.22 5.53
N VAL A 361 10.28 -2.30 6.07
CA VAL A 361 9.35 -2.60 7.16
C VAL A 361 8.25 -3.55 6.70
N PHE A 362 7.53 -3.22 5.63
CA PHE A 362 6.45 -4.09 5.15
C PHE A 362 6.99 -5.38 4.53
N GLY A 363 8.15 -5.34 3.87
CA GLY A 363 8.82 -6.53 3.36
C GLY A 363 9.21 -7.49 4.48
N TYR A 364 9.82 -6.99 5.55
CA TYR A 364 10.13 -7.78 6.74
C TYR A 364 8.87 -8.40 7.38
N LEU A 365 7.82 -7.59 7.57
CA LEU A 365 6.55 -8.07 8.13
C LEU A 365 5.92 -9.18 7.29
N SER A 366 6.00 -9.06 5.96
CA SER A 366 5.42 -10.03 5.03
C SER A 366 6.14 -11.37 4.97
N VAL A 367 7.46 -11.39 5.19
CA VAL A 367 8.27 -12.61 5.21
C VAL A 367 8.14 -13.30 6.57
N THR A 368 8.06 -12.52 7.65
CA THR A 368 7.91 -13.05 9.02
C THR A 368 6.55 -13.68 9.26
N ALA A 369 5.48 -13.08 8.74
CA ALA A 369 4.15 -13.68 8.79
C ALA A 369 3.39 -13.45 7.48
N ARG A 370 2.91 -14.54 6.87
CA ARG A 370 2.19 -14.52 5.58
C ARG A 370 0.95 -13.63 5.59
N ARG A 371 0.41 -13.30 6.76
CA ARG A 371 -0.76 -12.42 6.92
C ARG A 371 -0.51 -10.96 6.56
N HIS A 372 0.75 -10.54 6.40
CA HIS A 372 1.11 -9.18 6.02
C HIS A 372 1.48 -9.05 4.52
N ALA A 373 1.29 -10.11 3.73
CA ALA A 373 1.63 -10.12 2.30
C ALA A 373 0.84 -9.08 1.49
N ASP A 374 -0.45 -8.94 1.76
CA ASP A 374 -1.33 -7.91 1.19
C ASP A 374 -0.91 -6.50 1.61
N LEU A 375 -0.50 -6.32 2.87
CA LEU A 375 0.02 -5.02 3.35
C LEU A 375 1.26 -4.58 2.56
N PHE A 376 2.20 -5.50 2.33
CA PHE A 376 3.37 -5.23 1.49
C PHE A 376 2.96 -4.94 0.05
N GLY A 377 2.08 -5.74 -0.55
CA GLY A 377 1.59 -5.51 -1.91
C GLY A 377 1.02 -4.09 -2.08
N ILE A 378 0.21 -3.62 -1.13
CA ILE A 378 -0.41 -2.29 -1.16
C ILE A 378 0.61 -1.18 -0.92
N ALA A 379 1.44 -1.30 0.12
CA ALA A 379 2.41 -0.27 0.49
C ALA A 379 3.56 -0.14 -0.52
N ALA A 380 4.01 -1.26 -1.10
CA ALA A 380 5.07 -1.29 -2.09
C ALA A 380 4.59 -0.88 -3.50
N PHE A 381 3.28 -0.99 -3.80
CA PHE A 381 2.77 -0.80 -5.16
C PHE A 381 3.17 0.54 -5.81
N PRO A 382 3.05 1.72 -5.15
CA PRO A 382 3.46 2.98 -5.77
C PRO A 382 4.97 3.07 -6.01
N ILE A 383 5.74 2.51 -5.08
CA ILE A 383 7.21 2.46 -5.16
C ILE A 383 7.60 1.58 -6.35
N TRP A 384 7.04 0.38 -6.42
CA TRP A 384 7.32 -0.58 -7.49
C TRP A 384 6.99 -0.01 -8.87
N CYS A 385 5.81 0.61 -9.02
CA CYS A 385 5.40 1.27 -10.26
C CYS A 385 6.40 2.36 -10.70
N ARG A 386 6.89 3.19 -9.78
CA ARG A 386 7.89 4.23 -10.06
C ARG A 386 9.21 3.61 -10.51
N HIS A 387 9.72 2.62 -9.77
CA HIS A 387 11.00 1.98 -10.09
C HIS A 387 10.96 1.18 -11.41
N VAL A 388 9.85 0.50 -11.72
CA VAL A 388 9.64 -0.15 -13.03
C VAL A 388 9.60 0.89 -14.15
N THR A 389 8.89 2.00 -13.96
CA THR A 389 8.85 3.08 -14.97
C THR A 389 10.25 3.63 -15.24
N LEU A 390 11.03 3.91 -14.19
CA LEU A 390 12.41 4.39 -14.31
C LEU A 390 13.34 3.35 -14.97
N ALA A 391 13.18 2.06 -14.65
CA ALA A 391 13.96 0.99 -15.25
C ALA A 391 13.65 0.84 -16.75
N LEU A 392 12.38 0.94 -17.13
CA LEU A 392 11.96 0.92 -18.53
C LEU A 392 12.49 2.14 -19.32
N ASP A 393 12.47 3.32 -18.71
CA ASP A 393 13.02 4.52 -19.33
C ASP A 393 14.53 4.43 -19.52
N LYS A 394 15.26 3.90 -18.53
CA LYS A 394 16.68 3.56 -18.70
C LYS A 394 16.87 2.56 -19.84
N ALA A 395 16.14 1.45 -19.85
CA ALA A 395 16.28 0.44 -20.91
C ALA A 395 16.06 1.01 -22.32
N LYS A 396 15.06 1.89 -22.50
CA LYS A 396 14.81 2.58 -23.78
C LYS A 396 15.96 3.48 -24.21
N ALA A 397 16.63 4.15 -23.27
CA ALA A 397 17.79 5.00 -23.59
C ALA A 397 18.98 4.18 -24.12
N TRP A 398 19.12 2.93 -23.67
CA TRP A 398 20.17 2.01 -24.14
C TRP A 398 19.78 1.24 -25.40
N LEU A 399 18.48 1.00 -25.62
CA LEU A 399 17.93 0.23 -26.75
C LEU A 399 16.76 0.98 -27.41
N PRO A 400 17.04 1.97 -28.30
CA PRO A 400 16.01 2.82 -28.90
C PRO A 400 14.99 2.07 -29.77
N THR A 401 15.32 0.86 -30.21
CA THR A 401 14.48 0.00 -31.04
C THR A 401 13.35 -0.69 -30.26
N LEU A 402 13.34 -0.63 -28.93
CA LEU A 402 12.27 -1.18 -28.09
C LEU A 402 10.97 -0.36 -28.26
N ARG A 403 10.09 -0.82 -29.16
CA ARG A 403 8.77 -0.20 -29.37
C ARG A 403 7.91 -0.28 -28.10
N PRO A 404 7.24 0.81 -27.69
CA PRO A 404 6.43 0.86 -26.47
C PRO A 404 5.22 -0.10 -26.48
N ALA A 405 4.74 -0.49 -27.66
CA ALA A 405 3.65 -1.46 -27.80
C ALA A 405 4.05 -2.89 -27.40
N GLY A 406 5.31 -3.30 -27.63
CA GLY A 406 5.77 -4.67 -27.35
C GLY A 406 5.92 -4.97 -25.85
N VAL A 407 6.32 -3.96 -25.06
CA VAL A 407 6.48 -4.09 -23.60
C VAL A 407 5.13 -4.14 -22.89
N ASN A 408 4.17 -3.32 -23.31
CA ASN A 408 2.82 -3.29 -22.74
C ASN A 408 2.00 -4.53 -23.13
N LEU A 409 2.16 -5.01 -24.38
CA LEU A 409 1.53 -6.24 -24.84
C LEU A 409 2.18 -7.47 -24.21
N GLY A 410 3.51 -7.49 -24.02
CA GLY A 410 4.23 -8.58 -23.36
C GLY A 410 3.91 -8.71 -21.87
N LEU A 411 3.77 -7.60 -21.14
CA LEU A 411 3.28 -7.61 -19.75
C LEU A 411 1.80 -8.01 -19.66
N ALA A 412 0.95 -7.50 -20.57
CA ALA A 412 -0.46 -7.88 -20.63
C ALA A 412 -0.66 -9.36 -21.01
N LEU A 413 0.15 -9.89 -21.94
CA LEU A 413 0.15 -11.30 -22.33
C LEU A 413 0.73 -12.20 -21.25
N ALA A 414 1.82 -11.80 -20.58
CA ALA A 414 2.35 -12.55 -19.45
C ALA A 414 1.32 -12.66 -18.31
N ILE A 415 0.55 -11.59 -18.08
CA ILE A 415 -0.53 -11.59 -17.09
C ILE A 415 -1.75 -12.38 -17.58
N LEU A 416 -2.12 -12.29 -18.86
CA LEU A 416 -3.21 -13.10 -19.44
C LEU A 416 -2.87 -14.60 -19.46
N VAL A 417 -1.62 -14.97 -19.70
CA VAL A 417 -1.13 -16.36 -19.62
C VAL A 417 -1.12 -16.84 -18.16
N LEU A 418 -0.87 -15.97 -17.19
CA LEU A 418 -1.01 -16.28 -15.76
C LEU A 418 -2.48 -16.32 -15.29
N VAL A 419 -3.37 -15.53 -15.90
CA VAL A 419 -4.83 -15.51 -15.66
C VAL A 419 -5.52 -16.70 -16.31
N GLY A 420 -4.99 -17.24 -17.41
CA GLY A 420 -5.55 -18.34 -18.17
C GLY A 420 -5.44 -19.73 -17.50
N VAL A 421 -4.78 -19.83 -16.34
CA VAL A 421 -4.64 -21.11 -15.64
C VAL A 421 -5.74 -21.28 -14.59
N LYS A 422 -6.78 -22.01 -15.02
CA LYS A 422 -7.81 -22.72 -14.23
C LYS A 422 -9.00 -21.90 -13.69
N CYS A 423 -9.93 -21.58 -14.59
CA CYS A 423 -11.34 -21.86 -14.33
C CYS A 423 -11.57 -23.36 -14.58
N SER A 424 -11.43 -24.19 -13.54
CA SER A 424 -12.04 -25.54 -13.43
C SER A 424 -11.88 -26.02 -11.99
#